data_AF-A0A949WUP8-F1
#
_entry.id   AF-A0A949WUP8-F1
#
_cell.length_a   1.000
_cell.length_b   1.000
_cell.length_c   1.000
_cell.angle_alpha   90.00
_cell.angle_beta   90.00
_cell.angle_gamma   90.00
#
_symmetry.space_group_name_H-M   'P 1'
#
loop_
_entity.id
_entity.type
_entity.pdbx_description
1 polymer ?
#
loop_
_entity_poly.entity_id
_entity_poly.type
_entity_poly.pdbx_seq_one_letter_code
_entity_poly.pdbx_strand_id
1 'polypeptide(L)' 'MNNTTLNKNWKVGDRVIHESLKSFGAGEIIHVFGDGNKISLAINFPDLGLKIIDPTTGNLMKIE' A
#
# COMPACT_ATOMS: atom_id res chain seq x y z
N MET A 1 -3.01 -22.43 14.54
CA MET A 1 -3.13 -21.87 13.17
C MET A 1 -3.35 -20.39 13.34
N ASN A 2 -2.28 -19.60 13.36
CA ASN A 2 -2.37 -18.18 13.67
C ASN A 2 -2.31 -17.43 12.34
N ASN A 3 -3.47 -17.25 11.71
CA ASN A 3 -3.60 -16.34 10.58
C ASN A 3 -3.49 -14.93 11.13
N THR A 4 -2.26 -14.41 11.22
CA THR A 4 -1.96 -13.01 11.51
C THR A 4 -2.48 -12.18 10.34
N THR A 5 -3.78 -11.90 10.31
CA THR A 5 -4.36 -10.90 9.44
C THR A 5 -3.70 -9.57 9.78
N LEU A 6 -2.68 -9.23 9.02
CA LEU A 6 -2.04 -7.91 8.97
C LEU A 6 -3.10 -6.91 8.49
N ASN A 7 -4.01 -6.54 9.39
CA ASN A 7 -4.78 -5.30 9.32
C ASN A 7 -3.78 -4.16 9.50
N LYS A 8 -2.94 -3.94 8.47
CA LYS A 8 -2.14 -2.72 8.38
C LYS A 8 -3.15 -1.59 8.28
N ASN A 9 -3.25 -0.79 9.34
CA ASN A 9 -4.07 0.41 9.36
C ASN A 9 -3.40 1.45 8.45
N TRP A 10 -3.70 1.37 7.16
CA TRP A 10 -3.16 2.25 6.13
C TRP A 10 -3.74 3.65 6.29
N LYS A 11 -2.87 4.66 6.25
CA LYS A 11 -3.27 6.07 6.32
C LYS A 11 -2.52 6.91 5.29
N VAL A 12 -3.10 8.05 4.95
CA VAL A 12 -2.43 9.07 4.14
C VAL A 12 -1.13 9.50 4.82
N GLY A 13 -0.06 9.64 4.04
CA GLY A 13 1.30 9.93 4.50
C GLY A 13 2.13 8.69 4.86
N ASP A 14 1.53 7.50 4.96
CA ASP A 14 2.32 6.27 5.11
C ASP A 14 3.17 6.05 3.87
N ARG A 15 4.44 5.70 4.09
CA ARG A 15 5.35 5.28 3.03
C ARG A 15 5.31 3.76 2.88
N VAL A 16 5.32 3.32 1.64
CA VAL A 16 5.21 1.90 1.28
C VAL A 16 6.18 1.55 0.16
N ILE A 17 6.64 0.30 0.16
CA ILE A 17 7.39 -0.29 -0.95
C ILE A 17 6.59 -1.46 -1.53
N HIS A 18 6.67 -1.62 -2.85
CA HIS A 18 6.11 -2.81 -3.50
C HIS A 18 7.14 -3.94 -3.47
N GLU A 19 6.91 -4.96 -2.65
CA GLU A 19 7.92 -6.01 -2.38
C GLU A 19 8.23 -6.84 -3.63
N SER A 20 7.22 -7.08 -4.47
CA SER A 20 7.35 -7.97 -5.62
C SER A 20 7.98 -7.31 -6.85
N LEU A 21 8.03 -5.97 -6.91
CA LEU A 21 8.51 -5.24 -8.09
C LEU A 21 9.52 -4.17 -7.64
N LYS A 22 10.81 -4.53 -7.67
CA LYS A 22 11.93 -3.64 -7.30
C LYS A 22 11.89 -2.28 -8.01
N SER A 23 11.32 -2.21 -9.20
CA SER A 23 11.23 -0.97 -9.99
C SER A 23 10.28 0.08 -9.41
N PHE A 24 9.40 -0.28 -8.46
CA PHE A 24 8.44 0.67 -7.89
C PHE A 24 9.06 1.59 -6.85
N GLY A 25 10.11 1.13 -6.16
CA GLY A 25 10.72 1.90 -5.08
C GLY A 25 9.73 2.21 -3.94
N ALA A 26 10.03 3.29 -3.21
CA ALA A 26 9.16 3.81 -2.16
C ALA A 26 8.12 4.78 -2.74
N GLY A 27 6.87 4.62 -2.33
CA GLY A 27 5.77 5.53 -2.63
C GLY A 27 5.06 5.98 -1.36
N GLU A 28 4.29 7.05 -1.46
CA GLU A 28 3.51 7.62 -0.35
C GLU A 28 2.01 7.46 -0.60
N ILE A 29 1.27 7.01 0.40
CA ILE A 29 -0.19 6.96 0.33
C ILE A 29 -0.74 8.38 0.35
N ILE A 30 -1.41 8.78 -0.73
CA ILE A 30 -2.08 10.08 -0.81
C ILE A 30 -3.59 9.99 -0.60
N HIS A 31 -4.16 8.78 -0.73
CA HIS A 31 -5.58 8.54 -0.48
C HIS A 31 -5.84 7.08 -0.09
N VAL A 32 -6.83 6.86 0.79
CA VAL A 32 -7.34 5.54 1.15
C VAL A 32 -8.82 5.51 0.80
N PHE A 33 -9.19 4.66 -0.15
CA PHE A 33 -10.58 4.45 -0.55
C PHE A 33 -11.18 3.26 0.18
N GLY A 34 -12.49 3.34 0.47
CA GLY A 34 -13.27 2.24 1.05
C GLY A 34 -13.05 2.06 2.56
N ASP A 35 -13.70 1.03 3.09
CA ASP A 35 -13.69 0.70 4.52
C ASP A 35 -13.71 -0.83 4.73
N GLY A 36 -13.20 -1.27 5.89
CA GLY A 36 -13.18 -2.68 6.28
C GLY A 36 -12.33 -3.56 5.35
N ASN A 37 -12.99 -4.51 4.66
CA ASN A 37 -12.33 -5.56 3.87
C ASN A 37 -12.11 -5.19 2.39
N LYS A 38 -12.59 -4.03 1.95
CA LYS A 38 -12.43 -3.57 0.56
C LYS A 38 -11.84 -2.18 0.58
N ILE A 39 -10.53 -2.12 0.63
CA ILE A 39 -9.80 -0.86 0.57
C ILE A 39 -8.93 -0.79 -0.67
N SER A 40 -8.72 0.42 -1.18
CA SER A 40 -7.76 0.68 -2.26
C SER A 40 -6.91 1.88 -1.89
N LEU A 41 -5.61 1.77 -2.09
CA LEU A 41 -4.64 2.80 -1.74
C LEU A 41 -4.22 3.54 -3.00
N ALA A 42 -4.36 4.86 -2.99
CA ALA A 42 -3.73 5.71 -3.98
C ALA A 42 -2.33 6.03 -3.49
N ILE A 43 -1.32 5.48 -4.16
CA ILE A 43 0.10 5.62 -3.81
C ILE A 43 0.80 6.42 -4.89
N ASN A 44 1.44 7.51 -4.52
CA ASN A 44 2.28 8.28 -5.41
C ASN A 44 3.72 7.75 -5.35
N PHE A 45 4.20 7.21 -6.47
CA PHE A 45 5.58 6.78 -6.64
C PHE A 45 6.35 7.86 -7.42
N PRO A 46 7.51 8.35 -6.94
CA PRO A 46 8.24 9.44 -7.59
C PRO A 46 8.53 9.22 -9.08
N ASP A 47 8.91 8.00 -9.46
CA ASP A 47 9.32 7.68 -10.85
C ASP A 47 8.19 7.08 -11.72
N LEU A 48 7.07 6.69 -11.11
CA LEU A 48 5.97 5.97 -11.79
C LEU A 48 4.63 6.72 -11.75
N GLY A 49 4.54 7.76 -10.93
CA GLY A 49 3.33 8.51 -10.66
C GLY A 49 2.34 7.76 -9.78
N LEU A 50 1.07 8.14 -9.89
CA LEU A 50 -0.02 7.61 -9.08
C LEU A 50 -0.41 6.19 -9.48
N LYS A 51 -0.53 5.30 -8.50
CA LYS A 51 -1.07 3.95 -8.67
C LYS A 51 -2.17 3.70 -7.65
N ILE A 52 -3.24 3.03 -8.09
CA ILE A 52 -4.31 2.53 -7.22
C ILE A 52 -4.05 1.05 -7.00
N ILE A 53 -3.79 0.66 -5.75
CA ILE A 53 -3.38 -0.70 -5.39
C ILE A 53 -4.30 -1.21 -4.28
N ASP A 54 -4.82 -2.43 -4.45
CA ASP A 54 -5.46 -3.15 -3.36
C ASP A 54 -4.37 -3.77 -2.47
N PRO A 55 -4.23 -3.38 -1.20
CA PRO A 55 -3.16 -3.86 -0.33
C PRO A 55 -3.30 -5.33 0.06
N THR A 56 -4.45 -5.97 -0.21
CA THR A 56 -4.65 -7.40 0.05
C THR A 56 -4.02 -8.28 -1.03
N THR A 57 -3.84 -7.74 -2.25
CA THR A 57 -3.28 -8.47 -3.40
C THR A 57 -1.96 -7.87 -3.90
N GLY A 58 -1.80 -6.56 -3.78
CA GLY A 58 -0.55 -5.85 -4.01
C GLY A 58 0.35 -6.05 -2.80
N ASN A 59 1.41 -6.84 -2.97
CA ASN A 59 2.42 -7.12 -1.95
C ASN A 59 3.12 -5.82 -1.48
N LEU A 60 2.49 -5.12 -0.53
CA LEU A 60 2.91 -3.84 -0.01
C LEU A 60 3.49 -3.99 1.40
N MET A 61 4.71 -3.50 1.57
CA MET A 61 5.34 -3.35 2.87
C MET A 61 5.34 -1.88 3.27
N LYS A 62 4.84 -1.60 4.47
CA LYS A 62 4.96 -0.28 5.07
C LYS A 62 6.39 -0.10 5.55
N ILE A 63 6.97 1.05 5.25
CA ILE A 63 8.28 1.46 5.78
C ILE A 63 8.05 2.58 6.81
N GLU A 64 8.79 2.53 7.93
CA GLU A 64 8.83 3.63 8.92
C GLU A 64 9.71 4.79 8.44
#